data_AF-A0A8T1PRL1-F1
#
_entry.id   AF-A0A8T1PRL1-F1
#
_cell.length_a   1.000
_cell.length_b   1.000
_cell.length_c   1.000
_cell.angle_alpha   90.00
_cell.angle_beta   90.00
_cell.angle_gamma   90.00
#
_symmetry.space_group_name_H-M   'P 1'
#
loop_
_entity.id
_entity.type
_entity.pdbx_description
1 polymer ?
#
loop_
_entity_poly.entity_id
_entity_poly.type
_entity_poly.pdbx_seq_one_letter_code
_entity_poly.pdbx_strand_id
1 'polypeptide(L)'
;MDPFFQCHYSGTMLLSLTFLLIFKGASGATFTFINKCDFTVWPGILSSAGSPKLDSTGFQLTKSGSRTFQAPTGWSGRFWGRTGCNFDGEDRGSCVTADCGSGTVECSGRGATPPATLAEFTLGSGSQDFYDVSLVDGYNLPMIVEVSGGSGTCEYTGCAEDLNQRCPAELRVEGGGACRSACEAFGKPEYCCSGAYNTATTCKPSTYSQMFKSMCPKSYSYAYDDATSTFTCTGADYTITFCPSPPSLKSSRDSPKTTGTTTDDGSGLEPESGSGSESNSAAIQQAELATSWLANLAVGDSTRTHPSLAFTSTFILATSLILSFLSL
;
A
#
# COMPACT_ATOMS: atom_id res chain seq x y z
N MET A 1 35.25 15.08 50.77
CA MET A 1 34.78 14.48 49.51
C MET A 1 33.70 13.50 49.92
N ASP A 2 32.44 13.94 49.84
CA ASP A 2 31.31 13.23 50.43
C ASP A 2 30.88 12.03 49.58
N PRO A 3 30.88 10.80 50.13
CA PRO A 3 30.50 9.59 49.41
C PRO A 3 29.03 9.60 48.95
N PHE A 4 28.19 10.45 49.55
CA PHE A 4 26.78 10.65 49.16
C PHE A 4 26.62 11.38 47.81
N PHE A 5 27.54 12.27 47.45
CA PHE A 5 27.48 13.02 46.18
C PHE A 5 27.85 12.14 44.98
N GLN A 6 28.74 11.16 45.19
CA GLN A 6 29.20 10.22 44.16
C GLN A 6 28.11 9.21 43.76
N CYS A 7 27.24 8.82 44.70
CA CYS A 7 26.19 7.83 44.47
C CYS A 7 25.02 8.40 43.64
N HIS A 8 24.65 9.67 43.90
CA HIS A 8 23.58 10.37 43.17
C HIS A 8 23.90 10.55 41.67
N TYR A 9 25.14 10.92 41.34
CA TYR A 9 25.58 11.09 39.94
C TYR A 9 25.58 9.76 39.15
N SER A 10 25.96 8.66 39.82
CA SER A 10 25.97 7.31 39.23
C SER A 10 24.56 6.83 38.87
N GLY A 11 23.59 7.02 39.78
CA GLY A 11 22.19 6.65 39.55
C GLY A 11 21.54 7.42 38.40
N THR A 12 21.78 8.73 38.30
CA THR A 12 21.24 9.56 37.20
C THR A 12 21.85 9.25 35.83
N MET A 13 23.14 8.90 35.78
CA MET A 13 23.78 8.44 34.54
C MET A 13 23.24 7.08 34.09
N LEU A 14 23.03 6.15 35.03
CA LEU A 14 22.48 4.83 34.74
C LEU A 14 21.03 4.92 34.25
N LEU A 15 20.22 5.82 34.82
CA LEU A 15 18.83 6.07 34.40
C LEU A 15 18.74 6.72 33.00
N SER A 16 19.69 7.61 32.68
CA SER A 16 19.80 8.23 31.35
C SER A 16 20.24 7.23 30.27
N LEU A 17 21.19 6.34 30.61
CA LEU A 17 21.67 5.30 29.71
C LEU A 17 20.61 4.21 29.47
N THR A 18 19.80 3.86 30.46
CA THR A 18 18.64 2.98 30.26
C THR A 18 17.55 3.64 29.44
N PHE A 19 17.27 4.94 29.62
CA PHE A 19 16.34 5.69 28.77
C PHE A 19 16.77 5.71 27.28
N LEU A 20 18.07 5.87 27.01
CA LEU A 20 18.64 5.78 25.65
C LEU A 20 18.59 4.36 25.04
N LEU A 21 18.63 3.30 25.86
CA LEU A 21 18.51 1.91 25.41
C LEU A 21 17.05 1.45 25.19
N ILE A 22 16.07 2.18 25.74
CA ILE A 22 14.63 1.89 25.57
C ILE A 22 14.08 2.46 24.25
N PHE A 23 14.74 3.45 23.65
CA PHE A 23 14.44 3.88 22.27
C PHE A 23 15.10 2.95 21.24
N LYS A 24 14.74 1.66 21.27
CA LYS A 24 14.75 0.92 20.00
C LYS A 24 13.63 1.54 19.16
N GLY A 25 14.01 2.40 18.20
CA GLY A 25 13.07 2.90 17.21
C GLY A 25 12.27 1.72 16.67
N ALA A 26 10.95 1.82 16.71
CA ALA A 26 10.11 0.78 16.14
C ALA A 26 10.45 0.69 14.65
N SER A 27 11.01 -0.44 14.21
CA SER A 27 11.15 -0.71 12.77
C SER A 27 9.74 -0.82 12.19
N GLY A 28 9.51 -0.09 11.10
CA GLY A 28 8.21 0.03 10.46
C GLY A 28 8.28 0.94 9.24
N ALA A 29 7.15 1.15 8.60
CA ALA A 29 7.01 2.11 7.51
C ALA A 29 6.09 3.26 7.93
N THR A 30 6.45 4.45 7.48
CA THR A 30 5.63 5.64 7.61
C THR A 30 4.72 5.75 6.39
N PHE A 31 3.42 5.79 6.62
CA PHE A 31 2.42 6.08 5.58
C PHE A 31 1.98 7.53 5.68
N THR A 32 2.26 8.33 4.66
CA THR A 32 1.81 9.73 4.57
C THR A 32 0.68 9.85 3.55
N PHE A 33 -0.49 10.30 4.01
CA PHE A 33 -1.63 10.60 3.16
C PHE A 33 -1.60 12.06 2.77
N ILE A 34 -1.83 12.36 1.49
CA ILE A 34 -1.92 13.72 0.97
C ILE A 34 -3.19 13.82 0.12
N ASN A 35 -4.03 14.81 0.42
CA ASN A 35 -5.19 15.13 -0.40
C ASN A 35 -4.87 16.31 -1.32
N LYS A 36 -4.63 16.05 -2.61
CA LYS A 36 -4.50 17.09 -3.65
C LYS A 36 -5.80 17.33 -4.43
N CYS A 37 -6.88 16.64 -4.07
CA CYS A 37 -8.20 16.91 -4.64
C CYS A 37 -8.68 18.30 -4.23
N ASP A 38 -9.59 18.88 -5.01
CA ASP A 38 -10.24 20.16 -4.69
C ASP A 38 -11.42 20.02 -3.71
N PHE A 39 -11.69 18.80 -3.24
CA PHE A 39 -12.68 18.44 -2.23
C PHE A 39 -12.07 17.64 -1.08
N THR A 40 -12.82 17.50 0.02
CA THR A 40 -12.43 16.66 1.17
C THR A 40 -12.56 15.18 0.81
N VAL A 41 -11.55 14.39 1.15
CA VAL A 41 -11.56 12.92 1.07
C VAL A 41 -11.64 12.37 2.48
N TRP A 42 -12.31 11.23 2.66
CA TRP A 42 -12.28 10.50 3.94
C TRP A 42 -11.56 9.18 3.76
N PRO A 43 -10.23 9.11 3.98
CA PRO A 43 -9.52 7.85 3.82
C PRO A 43 -10.08 6.77 4.75
N GLY A 44 -10.07 5.53 4.26
CA GLY A 44 -10.35 4.32 5.03
C GLY A 44 -9.10 3.46 5.12
N ILE A 45 -8.95 2.76 6.25
CA ILE A 45 -7.82 1.88 6.53
C ILE A 45 -8.36 0.53 6.98
N LEU A 46 -7.92 -0.52 6.30
CA LEU A 46 -8.19 -1.90 6.69
C LEU A 46 -6.88 -2.67 6.86
N SER A 47 -6.55 -3.04 8.09
CA SER A 47 -5.52 -4.03 8.35
C SER A 47 -6.01 -5.43 7.96
N SER A 48 -5.17 -6.21 7.30
CA SER A 48 -5.43 -7.62 6.97
C SER A 48 -5.54 -8.48 8.23
N ALA A 49 -6.12 -9.67 8.09
CA ALA A 49 -6.20 -10.62 9.20
C ALA A 49 -4.80 -10.92 9.77
N GLY A 50 -4.66 -10.84 11.09
CA GLY A 50 -3.39 -11.02 11.79
C GLY A 50 -2.51 -9.75 11.89
N SER A 51 -2.80 -8.70 11.12
CA SER A 51 -2.12 -7.41 11.26
C SER A 51 -2.80 -6.53 12.32
N PRO A 52 -2.03 -5.76 13.12
CA PRO A 52 -2.60 -4.85 14.10
C PRO A 52 -3.35 -3.71 13.41
N LYS A 53 -4.37 -3.16 14.09
CA LYS A 53 -5.00 -1.91 13.67
C LYS A 53 -3.99 -0.78 13.81
N LEU A 54 -4.00 0.14 12.85
CA LEU A 54 -3.29 1.42 12.99
C LEU A 54 -4.09 2.36 13.91
N ASP A 55 -3.55 3.54 14.18
CA ASP A 55 -4.14 4.53 15.10
C ASP A 55 -5.57 4.98 14.72
N SER A 56 -6.00 4.74 13.48
CA SER A 56 -7.36 4.96 12.99
C SER A 56 -7.68 3.96 11.88
N THR A 57 -8.97 3.69 11.68
CA THR A 57 -9.53 2.94 10.55
C THR A 57 -10.25 3.83 9.54
N GLY A 58 -10.41 5.12 9.83
CA GLY A 58 -10.94 6.10 8.88
C GLY A 58 -10.94 7.51 9.45
N PHE A 59 -10.70 8.51 8.61
CA PHE A 59 -10.56 9.89 9.05
C PHE A 59 -10.94 10.89 7.96
N GLN A 60 -11.17 12.15 8.33
CA GLN A 60 -11.35 13.26 7.39
C GLN A 60 -9.99 13.82 6.97
N LEU A 61 -9.81 14.04 5.67
CA LEU A 61 -8.64 14.67 5.08
C LEU A 61 -9.08 15.82 4.16
N THR A 62 -9.02 17.04 4.67
CA THR A 62 -9.42 18.25 3.94
C THR A 62 -8.53 18.50 2.72
N LYS A 63 -9.00 19.36 1.81
CA LYS A 63 -8.21 19.81 0.65
C LYS A 63 -6.84 20.30 1.08
N SER A 64 -5.80 19.83 0.38
CA SER A 64 -4.38 20.11 0.67
C SER A 64 -3.91 19.64 2.05
N GLY A 65 -4.73 18.84 2.74
CA GLY A 65 -4.40 18.26 4.04
C GLY A 65 -3.44 17.08 3.90
N SER A 66 -2.72 16.80 4.99
CA SER A 66 -1.87 15.62 5.11
C SER A 66 -2.01 15.00 6.50
N ARG A 67 -1.87 13.68 6.57
CA ARG A 67 -1.85 12.92 7.82
C ARG A 67 -0.92 11.72 7.69
N THR A 68 -0.22 11.39 8.76
CA THR A 68 0.75 10.30 8.80
C THR A 68 0.34 9.20 9.77
N PHE A 69 0.68 7.95 9.43
CA PHE A 69 0.52 6.77 10.26
C PHE A 69 1.82 5.97 10.30
N GLN A 70 2.07 5.31 11.42
CA GLN A 70 3.15 4.35 11.58
C GLN A 70 2.59 2.94 11.51
N ALA A 71 3.16 2.11 10.64
CA ALA A 71 2.83 0.69 10.57
C ALA A 71 4.05 -0.15 10.96
N PRO A 72 3.87 -1.19 11.80
CA PRO A 72 4.99 -2.06 12.18
C PRO A 72 5.48 -2.89 10.99
N THR A 73 6.72 -3.38 11.05
CA THR A 73 7.18 -4.43 10.12
C THR A 73 6.24 -5.62 10.09
N GLY A 74 6.05 -6.25 8.93
CA GLY A 74 5.11 -7.36 8.78
C GLY A 74 3.65 -6.93 8.64
N TRP A 75 3.33 -5.63 8.72
CA TRP A 75 1.96 -5.16 8.54
C TRP A 75 1.48 -5.38 7.11
N SER A 76 0.27 -5.90 6.97
CA SER A 76 -0.45 -6.01 5.70
C SER A 76 -1.80 -5.34 5.83
N GLY A 77 -2.23 -4.68 4.76
CA GLY A 77 -3.53 -4.02 4.71
C GLY A 77 -3.70 -3.19 3.45
N ARG A 78 -4.79 -2.43 3.43
CA ARG A 78 -5.16 -1.58 2.31
C ARG A 78 -5.75 -0.25 2.74
N PHE A 79 -5.59 0.72 1.87
CA PHE A 79 -6.08 2.08 2.01
C PHE A 79 -6.94 2.48 0.80
N TRP A 80 -7.90 3.37 1.02
CA TRP A 80 -8.72 3.94 -0.06
C TRP A 80 -9.23 5.33 0.34
N GLY A 81 -9.75 6.09 -0.63
CA GLY A 81 -10.40 7.38 -0.39
C GLY A 81 -11.92 7.29 -0.53
N ARG A 82 -12.68 7.75 0.45
CA ARG A 82 -14.14 7.95 0.33
C ARG A 82 -14.46 9.37 -0.13
N THR A 83 -15.51 9.52 -0.93
CA THR A 83 -15.95 10.82 -1.48
C THR A 83 -17.44 11.04 -1.30
N GLY A 84 -17.86 12.31 -1.34
CA GLY A 84 -19.26 12.71 -1.17
C GLY A 84 -19.81 12.34 0.21
N CYS A 85 -18.97 12.36 1.25
CA CYS A 85 -19.39 11.96 2.59
C CYS A 85 -20.18 13.05 3.30
N ASN A 86 -21.20 12.63 4.05
CA ASN A 86 -21.99 13.49 4.92
C ASN A 86 -22.04 12.87 6.33
N PHE A 87 -21.13 13.32 7.20
CA PHE A 87 -21.09 12.92 8.60
C PHE A 87 -21.66 14.05 9.49
N ASP A 88 -22.47 13.68 10.48
CA ASP A 88 -23.00 14.61 11.47
C ASP A 88 -21.94 14.99 12.54
N GLY A 89 -22.31 15.86 13.49
CA GLY A 89 -21.41 16.27 14.57
C GLY A 89 -21.04 15.16 15.56
N GLU A 90 -21.58 13.95 15.39
CA GLU A 90 -21.24 12.73 16.15
C GLU A 90 -20.50 11.71 15.27
N ASP A 91 -19.91 12.17 14.16
CA ASP A 91 -19.18 11.37 13.17
C ASP A 91 -20.00 10.24 12.52
N ARG A 92 -21.34 10.33 12.51
CA ARG A 92 -22.23 9.34 11.88
C ARG A 92 -22.71 9.78 10.52
N GLY A 93 -22.79 8.86 9.58
CA GLY A 93 -23.14 9.18 8.21
C GLY A 93 -22.70 8.12 7.22
N SER A 94 -22.62 8.53 5.95
CA SER A 94 -22.21 7.68 4.84
C SER A 94 -21.53 8.48 3.74
N CYS A 95 -20.90 7.76 2.82
CA CYS A 95 -20.25 8.29 1.62
C CYS A 95 -20.92 7.79 0.35
N VAL A 96 -20.78 8.56 -0.74
CA VAL A 96 -21.33 8.20 -2.06
C VAL A 96 -20.48 7.12 -2.72
N THR A 97 -19.16 7.20 -2.61
CA THR A 97 -18.23 6.21 -3.19
C THR A 97 -17.34 5.59 -2.13
N ALA A 98 -17.03 4.31 -2.28
CA ALA A 98 -16.10 3.57 -1.43
C ALA A 98 -16.46 3.56 0.06
N ASP A 99 -17.72 3.78 0.40
CA ASP A 99 -18.21 3.74 1.78
C ASP A 99 -17.91 2.38 2.43
N CYS A 100 -17.59 2.38 3.71
CA CYS A 100 -17.24 1.14 4.42
C CYS A 100 -18.39 0.55 5.24
N GLY A 101 -19.59 1.13 5.15
CA GLY A 101 -20.81 0.59 5.76
C GLY A 101 -20.76 0.52 7.29
N SER A 102 -19.85 1.24 7.94
CA SER A 102 -19.80 1.33 9.40
C SER A 102 -20.84 2.31 9.96
N GLY A 103 -21.37 3.18 9.10
CA GLY A 103 -22.25 4.28 9.51
C GLY A 103 -21.53 5.41 10.23
N THR A 104 -20.18 5.40 10.26
CA THR A 104 -19.35 6.41 10.93
C THR A 104 -18.08 6.73 10.14
N VAL A 105 -17.34 7.76 10.55
CA VAL A 105 -16.04 8.10 9.96
C VAL A 105 -15.05 6.94 10.07
N GLU A 106 -15.03 6.22 11.19
CA GLU A 106 -14.17 5.06 11.41
C GLU A 106 -14.74 3.80 10.70
N CYS A 107 -13.93 3.11 9.89
CA CYS A 107 -14.39 1.92 9.17
C CYS A 107 -14.48 0.65 10.03
N SER A 108 -13.91 0.65 11.24
CA SER A 108 -14.10 -0.39 12.24
C SER A 108 -13.77 -1.82 11.75
N GLY A 109 -12.77 -1.95 10.88
CA GLY A 109 -12.37 -3.22 10.29
C GLY A 109 -13.23 -3.69 9.11
N ARG A 110 -14.05 -2.80 8.55
CA ARG A 110 -14.79 -3.02 7.30
C ARG A 110 -14.00 -2.47 6.11
N GLY A 111 -14.06 -3.16 4.97
CA GLY A 111 -13.48 -2.69 3.71
C GLY A 111 -14.39 -1.70 2.99
N ALA A 112 -13.86 -1.08 1.93
CA ALA A 112 -14.64 -0.28 1.00
C ALA A 112 -15.72 -1.13 0.33
N THR A 113 -16.88 -0.54 0.08
CA THR A 113 -17.88 -1.04 -0.86
C THR A 113 -17.46 -0.59 -2.26
N PRO A 114 -17.18 -1.50 -3.20
CA PRO A 114 -16.83 -1.15 -4.57
C PRO A 114 -17.88 -0.27 -5.27
N PRO A 115 -17.50 0.58 -6.23
CA PRO A 115 -16.14 0.73 -6.76
C PRO A 115 -15.20 1.57 -5.87
N ALA A 116 -13.95 1.12 -5.74
CA ALA A 116 -12.92 1.81 -4.97
C ALA A 116 -11.52 1.57 -5.55
N THR A 117 -10.76 2.64 -5.73
CA THR A 117 -9.32 2.56 -5.99
C THR A 117 -8.61 2.21 -4.68
N LEU A 118 -7.83 1.13 -4.67
CA LEU A 118 -7.16 0.61 -3.48
C LEU A 118 -5.65 0.81 -3.55
N ALA A 119 -5.00 1.12 -2.44
CA ALA A 119 -3.56 1.04 -2.28
C ALA A 119 -3.27 -0.09 -1.30
N GLU A 120 -2.58 -1.13 -1.74
CA GLU A 120 -2.42 -2.39 -1.04
C GLU A 120 -0.96 -2.59 -0.65
N PHE A 121 -0.72 -3.12 0.56
CA PHE A 121 0.62 -3.26 1.13
C PHE A 121 0.76 -4.56 1.89
N THR A 122 1.94 -5.14 1.78
CA THR A 122 2.48 -6.14 2.71
C THR A 122 3.92 -5.79 3.01
N LEU A 123 4.16 -5.28 4.21
CA LEU A 123 5.49 -4.90 4.68
C LEU A 123 6.28 -6.12 5.10
N GLY A 124 7.56 -6.17 4.73
CA GLY A 124 8.48 -7.21 5.14
C GLY A 124 8.83 -7.13 6.62
N SER A 125 9.27 -8.27 7.17
CA SER A 125 9.92 -8.34 8.49
C SER A 125 11.40 -8.64 8.32
N GLY A 126 12.13 -7.68 7.73
CA GLY A 126 13.50 -7.89 7.24
C GLY A 126 13.57 -8.48 5.82
N SER A 127 12.43 -8.58 5.13
CA SER A 127 12.31 -8.91 3.72
C SER A 127 11.85 -7.69 2.91
N GLN A 128 11.67 -7.85 1.60
CA GLN A 128 11.03 -6.83 0.76
C GLN A 128 9.57 -6.63 1.18
N ASP A 129 9.13 -5.39 1.05
CA ASP A 129 7.74 -4.97 1.02
C ASP A 129 7.17 -5.24 -0.38
N PHE A 130 5.88 -5.54 -0.45
CA PHE A 130 5.08 -5.61 -1.67
C PHE A 130 3.99 -4.56 -1.59
N TYR A 131 3.83 -3.78 -2.65
CA TYR A 131 2.81 -2.74 -2.71
C TYR A 131 2.34 -2.49 -4.13
N ASP A 132 1.10 -2.01 -4.23
CA ASP A 132 0.46 -1.68 -5.48
C ASP A 132 -0.71 -0.71 -5.29
N VAL A 133 -1.18 -0.14 -6.39
CA VAL A 133 -2.51 0.44 -6.50
C VAL A 133 -3.35 -0.44 -7.40
N SER A 134 -4.54 -0.79 -6.93
CA SER A 134 -5.42 -1.77 -7.55
C SER A 134 -6.76 -1.18 -7.96
N LEU A 135 -7.17 -1.55 -9.17
CA LEU A 135 -8.45 -1.23 -9.80
C LEU A 135 -9.33 -2.48 -9.97
N VAL A 136 -8.94 -3.59 -9.33
CA VAL A 136 -9.70 -4.85 -9.33
C VAL A 136 -11.11 -4.63 -8.80
N ASP A 137 -11.21 -3.82 -7.75
CA ASP A 137 -12.47 -3.38 -7.13
C ASP A 137 -13.04 -2.11 -7.78
N GLY A 138 -12.58 -1.75 -8.98
CA GLY A 138 -13.03 -0.56 -9.71
C GLY A 138 -12.25 0.71 -9.37
N TYR A 139 -12.83 1.85 -9.70
CA TYR A 139 -12.21 3.16 -9.57
C TYR A 139 -13.20 4.18 -9.05
N ASN A 140 -12.77 5.06 -8.15
CA ASN A 140 -13.57 6.22 -7.75
C ASN A 140 -12.80 7.54 -7.79
N LEU A 141 -11.52 7.55 -7.45
CA LEU A 141 -10.68 8.75 -7.57
C LEU A 141 -9.22 8.42 -7.93
N PRO A 142 -8.46 9.37 -8.52
CA PRO A 142 -7.07 9.13 -8.87
C PRO A 142 -6.22 8.98 -7.60
N MET A 143 -5.31 8.01 -7.60
CA MET A 143 -4.43 7.70 -6.47
C MET A 143 -3.08 7.19 -6.96
N ILE A 144 -2.01 7.68 -6.34
CA ILE A 144 -0.66 7.12 -6.48
C ILE A 144 -0.04 6.83 -5.13
N VAL A 145 0.92 5.91 -5.12
CA VAL A 145 1.84 5.66 -4.03
C VAL A 145 3.25 5.97 -4.51
N GLU A 146 3.86 6.96 -3.87
CA GLU A 146 5.28 7.31 -4.05
C GLU A 146 6.09 6.70 -2.90
N VAL A 147 7.33 6.31 -3.20
CA VAL A 147 8.23 5.64 -2.26
C VAL A 147 9.36 6.59 -1.88
N SER A 148 9.68 6.69 -0.59
CA SER A 148 10.76 7.53 -0.08
C SER A 148 11.77 6.68 0.69
N GLY A 149 13.05 6.85 0.33
CA GLY A 149 14.13 6.03 0.89
C GLY A 149 14.09 4.59 0.40
N GLY A 150 14.55 3.67 1.24
CA GLY A 150 14.62 2.24 0.94
C GLY A 150 15.67 1.83 -0.09
N SER A 151 15.67 0.55 -0.42
CA SER A 151 16.53 -0.05 -1.45
C SER A 151 15.79 -1.11 -2.27
N GLY A 152 16.19 -1.30 -3.52
CA GLY A 152 15.47 -2.13 -4.49
C GLY A 152 15.02 -1.29 -5.69
N THR A 153 13.93 -1.71 -6.35
CA THR A 153 13.34 -0.94 -7.45
C THR A 153 12.60 0.29 -6.94
N CYS A 154 11.79 0.15 -5.88
CA CYS A 154 11.14 1.26 -5.17
C CYS A 154 10.40 2.24 -6.10
N GLU A 155 9.81 1.70 -7.16
CA GLU A 155 9.08 2.46 -8.17
C GLU A 155 7.72 2.90 -7.65
N TYR A 156 7.26 4.08 -8.06
CA TYR A 156 5.88 4.50 -7.77
C TYR A 156 4.86 3.61 -8.49
N THR A 157 3.67 3.50 -7.90
CA THR A 157 2.50 2.77 -8.44
C THR A 157 1.26 3.67 -8.41
N GLY A 158 0.28 3.42 -9.28
CA GLY A 158 -0.97 4.19 -9.27
C GLY A 158 -1.53 4.63 -10.60
N CYS A 159 -2.64 5.37 -10.48
CA CYS A 159 -3.34 6.01 -11.56
C CYS A 159 -3.58 7.49 -11.28
N ALA A 160 -2.91 8.34 -12.04
CA ALA A 160 -3.10 9.79 -12.00
C ALA A 160 -4.22 10.29 -12.92
N GLU A 161 -4.66 9.45 -13.88
CA GLU A 161 -5.73 9.77 -14.81
C GLU A 161 -7.11 9.70 -14.13
N ASP A 162 -8.05 10.54 -14.58
CA ASP A 162 -9.46 10.45 -14.19
C ASP A 162 -10.20 9.43 -15.06
N LEU A 163 -10.25 8.18 -14.59
CA LEU A 163 -10.94 7.08 -15.25
C LEU A 163 -12.45 7.31 -15.40
N ASN A 164 -13.06 8.14 -14.53
CA ASN A 164 -14.50 8.42 -14.62
C ASN A 164 -14.88 9.11 -15.93
N GLN A 165 -13.97 9.92 -16.50
CA GLN A 165 -14.18 10.60 -17.80
C GLN A 165 -14.27 9.64 -18.98
N ARG A 166 -13.70 8.44 -18.85
CA ARG A 166 -13.65 7.44 -19.92
C ARG A 166 -14.42 6.17 -19.56
N CYS A 167 -15.03 6.10 -18.38
CA CYS A 167 -15.74 4.93 -17.91
C CYS A 167 -16.86 4.52 -18.89
N PRO A 168 -16.86 3.27 -19.40
CA PRO A 168 -17.92 2.75 -20.26
C PRO A 168 -19.29 2.88 -19.59
N ALA A 169 -20.34 3.07 -20.38
CA ALA A 169 -21.68 3.35 -19.84
C ALA A 169 -22.19 2.21 -18.94
N GLU A 170 -21.88 0.98 -19.31
CA GLU A 170 -22.21 -0.25 -18.60
C GLU A 170 -21.43 -0.47 -17.29
N LEU A 171 -20.34 0.28 -17.07
CA LEU A 171 -19.55 0.26 -15.83
C LEU A 171 -19.78 1.49 -14.96
N ARG A 172 -20.47 2.51 -15.47
CA ARG A 172 -20.60 3.80 -14.78
C ARG A 172 -21.59 3.69 -13.62
N VAL A 173 -21.19 4.16 -12.44
CA VAL A 173 -22.11 4.33 -11.31
C VAL A 173 -23.02 5.53 -11.56
N GLU A 174 -24.26 5.48 -11.08
CA GLU A 174 -25.19 6.61 -11.13
C GLU A 174 -24.56 7.87 -10.53
N GLY A 175 -24.72 9.02 -11.21
CA GLY A 175 -24.03 10.27 -10.85
C GLY A 175 -22.60 10.40 -11.41
N GLY A 176 -22.03 9.34 -12.01
CA GLY A 176 -20.78 9.41 -12.78
C GLY A 176 -19.49 9.56 -11.96
N GLY A 177 -19.58 9.54 -10.63
CA GLY A 177 -18.42 9.73 -9.74
C GLY A 177 -17.56 8.49 -9.49
N ALA A 178 -17.88 7.36 -10.12
CA ALA A 178 -17.11 6.14 -10.00
C ALA A 178 -17.33 5.18 -11.18
N CYS A 179 -16.36 4.30 -11.41
CA CYS A 179 -16.35 3.29 -12.46
C CYS A 179 -16.18 1.89 -11.87
N ARG A 180 -17.15 1.02 -12.10
CA ARG A 180 -17.14 -0.39 -11.70
C ARG A 180 -16.07 -1.15 -12.48
N SER A 181 -15.44 -2.15 -11.85
CA SER A 181 -14.71 -3.16 -12.62
C SER A 181 -15.70 -4.10 -13.32
N ALA A 182 -15.22 -4.88 -14.28
CA ALA A 182 -16.07 -5.88 -14.94
C ALA A 182 -16.55 -6.98 -13.98
N CYS A 183 -15.74 -7.33 -12.97
CA CYS A 183 -16.17 -8.28 -11.94
C CYS A 183 -17.35 -7.72 -11.15
N GLU A 184 -17.23 -6.48 -10.68
CA GLU A 184 -18.28 -5.82 -9.91
C GLU A 184 -19.57 -5.67 -10.74
N ALA A 185 -19.45 -5.25 -12.01
CA ALA A 185 -20.61 -4.96 -12.84
C ALA A 185 -21.35 -6.23 -13.32
N PHE A 186 -20.64 -7.31 -13.60
CA PHE A 186 -21.21 -8.48 -14.27
C PHE A 186 -21.17 -9.77 -13.44
N GLY A 187 -20.35 -9.86 -12.40
CA GLY A 187 -20.24 -11.02 -11.52
C GLY A 187 -19.81 -12.33 -12.21
N LYS A 188 -19.24 -12.24 -13.43
CA LYS A 188 -18.89 -13.43 -14.21
C LYS A 188 -17.56 -14.02 -13.75
N PRO A 189 -17.44 -15.36 -13.69
CA PRO A 189 -16.20 -16.03 -13.26
C PRO A 189 -14.95 -15.57 -14.03
N GLU A 190 -15.06 -15.34 -15.34
CA GLU A 190 -13.97 -14.85 -16.17
C GLU A 190 -13.51 -13.42 -15.87
N TYR A 191 -14.36 -12.58 -15.27
CA TYR A 191 -13.97 -11.23 -14.83
C TYR A 191 -13.53 -11.20 -13.37
N CYS A 192 -14.12 -12.06 -12.54
CA CYS A 192 -13.80 -12.18 -11.13
C CYS A 192 -12.67 -13.16 -10.83
N CYS A 193 -12.11 -13.80 -11.85
CA CYS A 193 -11.07 -14.81 -11.72
C CYS A 193 -11.42 -15.91 -10.70
N SER A 194 -12.63 -16.46 -10.82
CA SER A 194 -13.16 -17.45 -9.88
C SER A 194 -13.57 -18.74 -10.58
N GLY A 195 -13.81 -19.81 -9.81
CA GLY A 195 -14.19 -21.12 -10.34
C GLY A 195 -13.16 -21.65 -11.34
N ALA A 196 -13.58 -21.92 -12.59
CA ALA A 196 -12.68 -22.39 -13.65
C ALA A 196 -11.60 -21.35 -14.07
N TYR A 197 -11.77 -20.09 -13.69
CA TYR A 197 -10.88 -18.98 -14.02
C TYR A 197 -9.99 -18.57 -12.83
N ASN A 198 -9.83 -19.42 -11.81
CA ASN A 198 -9.07 -19.09 -10.59
C ASN A 198 -7.55 -19.30 -10.71
N THR A 199 -6.98 -19.16 -11.91
CA THR A 199 -5.53 -19.20 -12.13
C THR A 199 -5.12 -18.13 -13.16
N ALA A 200 -3.88 -17.65 -13.10
CA ALA A 200 -3.34 -16.72 -14.10
C ALA A 200 -3.35 -17.31 -15.53
N THR A 201 -3.31 -18.64 -15.64
CA THR A 201 -3.41 -19.33 -16.93
C THR A 201 -4.83 -19.31 -17.48
N THR A 202 -5.85 -19.39 -16.63
CA THR A 202 -7.25 -19.47 -17.06
C THR A 202 -7.97 -18.12 -17.06
N CYS A 203 -7.67 -17.20 -16.13
CA CYS A 203 -8.20 -15.84 -16.16
C CYS A 203 -7.35 -14.95 -17.07
N LYS A 204 -7.93 -14.49 -18.19
CA LYS A 204 -7.24 -13.63 -19.15
C LYS A 204 -7.73 -12.18 -19.05
N PRO A 205 -6.89 -11.19 -19.41
CA PRO A 205 -7.32 -9.80 -19.47
C PRO A 205 -8.53 -9.63 -20.38
N SER A 206 -9.57 -8.97 -19.87
CA SER A 206 -10.77 -8.62 -20.64
C SER A 206 -10.60 -7.27 -21.35
N THR A 207 -11.50 -6.93 -22.27
CA THR A 207 -11.55 -5.58 -22.87
C THR A 207 -11.63 -4.48 -21.80
N TYR A 208 -12.35 -4.71 -20.71
CA TYR A 208 -12.49 -3.75 -19.62
C TYR A 208 -11.21 -3.59 -18.79
N SER A 209 -10.55 -4.70 -18.43
CA SER A 209 -9.30 -4.62 -17.67
C SER A 209 -8.18 -4.03 -18.54
N GLN A 210 -8.11 -4.38 -19.83
CA GLN A 210 -7.19 -3.76 -20.77
C GLN A 210 -7.42 -2.24 -20.90
N MET A 211 -8.68 -1.80 -20.86
CA MET A 211 -9.03 -0.38 -20.87
C MET A 211 -8.50 0.33 -19.61
N PHE A 212 -8.74 -0.22 -18.41
CA PHE A 212 -8.16 0.31 -17.17
C PHE A 212 -6.63 0.34 -17.23
N LYS A 213 -6.01 -0.75 -17.69
CA LYS A 213 -4.55 -0.87 -17.81
C LYS A 213 -3.94 0.15 -18.76
N SER A 214 -4.61 0.44 -19.87
CA SER A 214 -4.12 1.40 -20.87
C SER A 214 -4.02 2.83 -20.32
N MET A 215 -4.86 3.19 -19.35
CA MET A 215 -4.84 4.52 -18.70
C MET A 215 -3.99 4.53 -17.43
N CYS A 216 -3.95 3.40 -16.73
CA CYS A 216 -3.23 3.23 -15.48
C CYS A 216 -2.21 2.08 -15.61
N PRO A 217 -1.15 2.22 -16.42
CA PRO A 217 -0.23 1.12 -16.72
C PRO A 217 0.52 0.61 -15.48
N LYS A 218 0.63 1.42 -14.44
CA LYS A 218 1.26 1.08 -13.16
C LYS A 218 0.26 0.69 -12.07
N SER A 219 -0.96 0.28 -12.42
CA SER A 219 -1.96 -0.24 -11.49
C SER A 219 -2.41 -1.64 -11.90
N TYR A 220 -2.85 -2.43 -10.93
CA TYR A 220 -3.57 -3.68 -11.20
C TYR A 220 -4.89 -3.37 -11.88
N SER A 221 -5.14 -4.00 -13.03
CA SER A 221 -6.40 -3.85 -13.77
C SER A 221 -7.37 -5.03 -13.63
N TYR A 222 -6.87 -6.18 -13.18
CA TYR A 222 -7.61 -7.40 -12.83
C TYR A 222 -6.75 -8.28 -11.91
N ALA A 223 -7.31 -9.36 -11.36
CA ALA A 223 -6.71 -10.10 -10.25
C ALA A 223 -5.35 -10.80 -10.53
N TYR A 224 -4.95 -11.00 -11.80
CA TYR A 224 -3.67 -11.63 -12.15
C TYR A 224 -2.79 -10.73 -13.03
N ASP A 225 -2.85 -9.41 -12.84
CA ASP A 225 -2.08 -8.40 -13.58
C ASP A 225 -0.67 -8.17 -12.98
N ASP A 226 0.04 -9.23 -12.59
CA ASP A 226 1.19 -9.08 -11.67
C ASP A 226 2.41 -8.43 -12.34
N ALA A 227 2.67 -8.80 -13.60
CA ALA A 227 3.94 -8.53 -14.29
C ALA A 227 4.32 -7.04 -14.40
N THR A 228 3.33 -6.15 -14.30
CA THR A 228 3.53 -4.69 -14.42
C THR A 228 2.88 -3.90 -13.29
N SER A 229 2.36 -4.60 -12.27
CA SER A 229 1.51 -3.97 -11.24
C SER A 229 1.96 -4.27 -9.81
N THR A 230 2.83 -5.26 -9.60
CA THR A 230 3.45 -5.50 -8.29
C THR A 230 4.77 -4.76 -8.19
N PHE A 231 4.94 -3.99 -7.11
CA PHE A 231 6.17 -3.26 -6.85
C PHE A 231 6.75 -3.69 -5.52
N THR A 232 8.08 -3.63 -5.43
CA THR A 232 8.81 -4.02 -4.22
C THR A 232 9.81 -2.96 -3.79
N CYS A 233 10.07 -2.91 -2.50
CA CYS A 233 11.08 -2.04 -1.90
C CYS A 233 11.45 -2.59 -0.53
N THR A 234 12.63 -2.27 -0.01
CA THR A 234 13.04 -2.67 1.34
C THR A 234 13.33 -1.45 2.19
N GLY A 235 12.66 -1.33 3.33
CA GLY A 235 12.94 -0.29 4.34
C GLY A 235 12.61 1.12 3.87
N ALA A 236 11.45 1.28 3.24
CA ALA A 236 10.97 2.56 2.73
C ALA A 236 9.77 3.10 3.53
N ASP A 237 9.55 4.40 3.35
CA ASP A 237 8.32 5.09 3.70
C ASP A 237 7.48 5.31 2.43
N TYR A 238 6.17 5.47 2.59
CA TYR A 238 5.21 5.52 1.48
C TYR A 238 4.31 6.74 1.58
N THR A 239 4.12 7.44 0.46
CA THR A 239 3.22 8.59 0.35
C THR A 239 2.05 8.25 -0.57
N ILE A 240 0.85 8.14 0.01
CA ILE A 240 -0.40 7.95 -0.71
C ILE A 240 -0.97 9.32 -1.06
N THR A 241 -1.02 9.66 -2.34
CA THR A 241 -1.56 10.93 -2.83
C THR A 241 -2.87 10.71 -3.55
N PHE A 242 -3.94 11.34 -3.09
CA PHE A 242 -5.22 11.44 -3.78
C PHE A 242 -5.23 12.63 -4.74
N CYS A 243 -5.78 12.43 -5.95
CA CYS A 243 -5.78 13.38 -7.06
C CYS A 243 -4.38 13.97 -7.35
N PRO A 244 -3.34 13.15 -7.56
CA PRO A 244 -2.02 13.65 -7.92
C PRO A 244 -2.09 14.48 -9.20
N SER A 245 -1.21 15.48 -9.31
CA SER A 245 -1.02 16.15 -10.58
C SER A 245 -0.43 15.16 -11.58
N PRO A 246 -0.90 15.13 -12.84
CA PRO A 246 -0.22 14.37 -13.87
C PRO A 246 1.24 14.87 -13.94
N PRO A 247 2.22 13.97 -14.17
CA PRO A 247 3.62 14.38 -14.24
C PRO A 247 3.77 15.44 -15.34
N SER A 248 4.02 16.68 -14.93
CA SER A 248 4.38 17.74 -15.87
C SER A 248 5.69 17.34 -16.54
N LEU A 249 5.69 17.29 -17.88
CA LEU A 249 6.87 17.07 -18.76
C LEU A 249 7.93 18.19 -18.64
N LYS A 250 8.26 18.64 -17.44
CA LYS A 250 9.23 19.70 -17.15
C LYS A 250 10.00 19.38 -15.87
N SER A 251 10.88 18.38 -15.95
CA SER A 251 12.16 18.45 -15.24
C SER A 251 13.23 17.68 -16.02
N SER A 252 13.50 18.15 -17.22
CA SER A 252 14.76 17.94 -17.92
C SER A 252 15.10 19.25 -18.61
N ARG A 253 15.28 20.30 -17.78
CA ARG A 253 16.11 21.42 -18.18
C ARG A 253 17.42 21.29 -17.43
N ASP A 254 18.30 20.51 -18.02
CA ASP A 254 19.69 20.91 -18.00
C ASP A 254 20.31 20.63 -19.37
N SER A 255 20.85 21.69 -19.95
CA SER A 255 21.71 21.70 -21.14
C SER A 255 22.40 23.07 -21.15
N PRO A 256 23.62 23.24 -21.66
CA PRO A 256 24.42 22.26 -22.42
C PRO A 256 25.90 22.15 -21.97
N LYS A 257 26.58 21.08 -22.38
CA LYS A 257 28.00 21.19 -22.73
C LYS A 257 28.28 20.52 -24.06
N THR A 258 28.55 21.39 -25.03
CA THR A 258 29.12 21.16 -26.35
C THR A 258 30.42 20.36 -26.26
N THR A 259 30.56 19.32 -27.08
CA THR A 259 31.79 18.99 -27.83
C THR A 259 31.37 18.08 -28.98
N GLY A 260 31.52 18.55 -30.22
CA GLY A 260 31.30 17.74 -31.41
C GLY A 260 32.52 16.87 -31.73
N THR A 261 32.30 15.80 -32.49
CA THR A 261 33.03 15.46 -33.72
C THR A 261 32.32 14.29 -34.42
N THR A 262 32.22 14.42 -35.73
CA THR A 262 31.63 13.58 -36.79
C THR A 262 32.39 12.28 -37.07
N THR A 263 31.70 11.21 -37.55
CA THR A 263 31.79 10.63 -38.93
C THR A 263 31.14 9.23 -39.05
N ASP A 264 30.28 9.09 -40.07
CA ASP A 264 30.04 8.00 -41.05
C ASP A 264 29.91 6.49 -40.75
N ASP A 265 28.81 5.96 -41.31
CA ASP A 265 28.57 4.76 -42.14
C ASP A 265 28.88 3.31 -41.70
N GLY A 266 27.87 2.44 -41.97
CA GLY A 266 28.11 1.22 -42.75
C GLY A 266 27.89 -0.16 -42.10
N SER A 267 26.70 -0.72 -42.32
CA SER A 267 26.39 -2.14 -42.64
C SER A 267 27.17 -3.33 -42.04
N GLY A 268 26.42 -4.30 -41.50
CA GLY A 268 26.50 -5.70 -41.97
C GLY A 268 27.02 -6.79 -41.04
N LEU A 269 26.17 -7.83 -40.88
CA LEU A 269 26.45 -9.27 -40.69
C LEU A 269 26.75 -9.81 -39.28
N GLU A 270 25.95 -10.84 -38.93
CA GLU A 270 26.19 -11.82 -37.86
C GLU A 270 27.47 -12.66 -38.10
N PRO A 271 27.97 -13.39 -37.08
CA PRO A 271 27.54 -14.79 -36.91
C PRO A 271 27.38 -15.29 -35.45
N GLU A 272 26.77 -16.48 -35.37
CA GLU A 272 26.48 -17.35 -34.22
C GLU A 272 27.57 -17.49 -33.14
N SER A 273 27.15 -17.68 -31.88
CA SER A 273 27.25 -18.99 -31.19
C SER A 273 27.02 -18.89 -29.66
N GLY A 274 26.30 -19.87 -29.11
CA GLY A 274 26.77 -20.58 -27.92
C GLY A 274 26.17 -20.28 -26.54
N SER A 275 25.42 -21.29 -26.07
CA SER A 275 25.41 -21.81 -24.69
C SER A 275 24.56 -21.13 -23.61
N GLY A 276 23.43 -21.79 -23.32
CA GLY A 276 23.17 -22.44 -22.03
C GLY A 276 23.14 -21.58 -20.77
N SER A 277 21.95 -21.42 -20.19
CA SER A 277 21.82 -21.18 -18.75
C SER A 277 20.63 -21.96 -18.20
N GLU A 278 20.95 -22.84 -17.27
CA GLU A 278 20.07 -23.71 -16.53
C GLU A 278 18.97 -22.94 -15.81
N SER A 279 17.79 -23.56 -15.83
CA SER A 279 16.58 -23.14 -15.16
C SER A 279 16.72 -23.15 -13.65
N ASN A 280 16.69 -21.99 -13.01
CA ASN A 280 16.41 -21.85 -11.59
C ASN A 280 14.91 -22.02 -11.33
N SER A 281 14.46 -23.27 -11.31
CA SER A 281 13.08 -23.70 -11.02
C SER A 281 12.60 -23.37 -9.61
N ALA A 282 13.50 -22.98 -8.69
CA ALA A 282 13.15 -22.61 -7.32
C ALA A 282 12.64 -21.16 -7.16
N ALA A 283 12.99 -20.25 -8.06
CA ALA A 283 12.53 -18.85 -8.02
C ALA A 283 11.11 -18.68 -8.57
N ILE A 284 10.72 -19.53 -9.53
CA ILE A 284 9.39 -19.51 -10.17
C ILE A 284 8.32 -20.07 -9.20
N GLN A 285 8.66 -21.06 -8.38
CA GLN A 285 7.72 -21.63 -7.41
C GLN A 285 7.44 -20.70 -6.22
N GLN A 286 8.41 -19.88 -5.79
CA GLN A 286 8.16 -18.88 -4.75
C GLN A 286 7.32 -17.71 -5.27
N ALA A 287 7.45 -17.34 -6.55
CA ALA A 287 6.58 -16.37 -7.19
C ALA A 287 5.14 -16.90 -7.34
N GLU A 288 4.94 -18.17 -7.72
CA GLU A 288 3.60 -18.76 -7.85
C GLU A 288 2.88 -18.90 -6.50
N LEU A 289 3.58 -19.32 -5.44
CA LEU A 289 3.00 -19.35 -4.09
C LEU A 289 2.65 -17.94 -3.62
N ALA A 290 3.45 -16.92 -3.99
CA ALA A 290 3.15 -15.53 -3.72
C ALA A 290 1.91 -15.01 -4.48
N THR A 291 1.68 -15.43 -5.71
CA THR A 291 0.48 -15.05 -6.47
C THR A 291 -0.81 -15.65 -5.91
N SER A 292 -0.74 -16.80 -5.24
CA SER A 292 -1.92 -17.48 -4.69
C SER A 292 -2.47 -16.82 -3.41
N TRP A 293 -1.62 -16.27 -2.54
CA TRP A 293 -2.09 -15.58 -1.33
C TRP A 293 -2.55 -14.14 -1.63
N LEU A 294 -1.89 -13.44 -2.55
CA LEU A 294 -2.32 -12.10 -2.99
C LEU A 294 -3.71 -12.14 -3.67
N ALA A 295 -3.97 -13.14 -4.50
CA ALA A 295 -5.30 -13.35 -5.08
C ALA A 295 -6.38 -13.64 -4.03
N ASN A 296 -6.04 -14.32 -2.93
CA ASN A 296 -6.95 -14.54 -1.80
C ASN A 296 -7.12 -13.31 -0.89
N LEU A 297 -6.23 -12.32 -0.96
CA LEU A 297 -6.45 -11.01 -0.32
C LEU A 297 -7.42 -10.14 -1.13
N ALA A 298 -7.41 -10.27 -2.46
CA ALA A 298 -8.39 -9.65 -3.34
C ALA A 298 -9.81 -10.25 -3.19
N VAL A 299 -9.93 -11.51 -2.78
CA VAL A 299 -11.22 -12.21 -2.59
C VAL A 299 -11.40 -12.56 -1.11
N GLY A 300 -11.92 -11.62 -0.32
CA GLY A 300 -12.00 -11.74 1.14
C GLY A 300 -12.90 -12.89 1.64
N ASP A 301 -12.30 -14.00 2.03
CA ASP A 301 -12.94 -15.03 2.88
C ASP A 301 -12.03 -15.41 4.07
N SER A 302 -12.62 -15.55 5.27
CA SER A 302 -11.88 -15.66 6.53
C SER A 302 -12.49 -16.71 7.46
N THR A 303 -11.75 -17.79 7.74
CA THR A 303 -12.05 -18.73 8.83
C THR A 303 -11.17 -18.44 10.05
N ARG A 304 -11.84 -18.15 11.19
CA ARG A 304 -11.27 -17.77 12.48
C ARG A 304 -10.56 -18.91 13.21
N THR A 305 -9.35 -18.66 13.72
CA THR A 305 -8.85 -19.23 14.99
C THR A 305 -7.85 -18.25 15.65
N HIS A 306 -7.99 -18.02 16.95
CA HIS A 306 -7.16 -17.11 17.77
C HIS A 306 -6.16 -17.90 18.65
N PRO A 307 -4.99 -17.31 18.94
CA PRO A 307 -4.42 -17.39 20.28
C PRO A 307 -4.02 -16.02 20.86
N SER A 308 -4.04 -15.93 22.18
CA SER A 308 -3.93 -14.72 23.01
C SER A 308 -2.49 -14.32 23.33
N LEU A 309 -2.16 -13.03 23.14
CA LEU A 309 -0.85 -12.41 23.41
C LEU A 309 -0.72 -11.80 24.83
N ALA A 310 -1.59 -12.17 25.77
CA ALA A 310 -1.68 -11.51 27.07
C ALA A 310 -0.56 -11.86 28.08
N PHE A 311 0.35 -12.78 27.76
CA PHE A 311 1.32 -13.31 28.74
C PHE A 311 2.68 -12.61 28.79
N THR A 312 3.06 -11.81 27.79
CA THR A 312 4.42 -11.24 27.71
C THR A 312 4.58 -9.87 28.36
N SER A 313 3.51 -9.07 28.46
CA SER A 313 3.60 -7.71 29.03
C SER A 313 3.64 -7.65 30.56
N THR A 314 3.07 -8.64 31.25
CA THR A 314 3.04 -8.67 32.73
C THR A 314 4.39 -9.02 33.34
N PHE A 315 5.26 -9.74 32.61
CA PHE A 315 6.56 -10.16 33.11
C PHE A 315 7.60 -9.03 33.16
N ILE A 316 7.47 -8.04 32.26
CA ILE A 316 8.45 -6.95 32.12
C ILE A 316 8.24 -5.87 33.20
N LEU A 317 6.99 -5.61 33.61
CA LEU A 317 6.68 -4.67 34.69
C LEU A 317 7.10 -5.19 36.07
N ALA A 318 7.03 -6.51 36.29
CA ALA A 318 7.42 -7.11 37.57
C ALA A 318 8.94 -7.08 37.82
N THR A 319 9.75 -7.28 36.78
CA THR A 319 11.22 -7.26 36.92
C THR A 319 11.77 -5.85 37.14
N SER A 320 11.17 -4.84 36.51
CA SER A 320 11.51 -3.43 36.74
C SER A 320 11.25 -3.00 38.18
N LEU A 321 10.12 -3.42 38.77
CA LEU A 321 9.75 -3.07 40.14
C LEU A 321 10.68 -3.72 41.17
N ILE A 322 11.08 -4.98 40.95
CA ILE A 322 11.98 -5.72 41.85
C ILE A 322 13.38 -5.10 41.85
N LEU A 323 13.89 -4.66 40.71
CA LEU A 323 15.21 -4.02 40.61
C LEU A 323 15.26 -2.64 41.28
N SER A 324 14.15 -1.89 41.29
CA SER A 324 14.05 -0.61 42.01
C SER A 324 13.99 -0.76 43.53
N PHE A 325 13.56 -1.91 44.06
CA PHE A 325 13.57 -2.17 45.51
C PHE A 325 14.90 -2.73 46.02
N LEU A 326 15.70 -3.34 45.15
CA LEU A 326 17.04 -3.87 45.50
C LEU A 326 18.15 -2.80 45.48
N SER A 327 17.81 -1.57 45.08
CA SER A 327 18.75 -0.44 44.94
C SER A 327 18.53 0.69 45.96
N LEU A 328 17.71 0.44 46.99
CA LEU A 328 17.51 1.30 48.18
C LEU A 328 18.34 0.83 49.37
#